data_AF-A0A2E4N6U8-F1
#
_entry.id   AF-A0A2E4N6U8-F1
#
_cell.length_a   1.000
_cell.length_b   1.000
_cell.length_c   1.000
_cell.angle_alpha   90.00
_cell.angle_beta   90.00
_cell.angle_gamma   90.00
#
_symmetry.space_group_name_H-M   'P 1'
#
loop_
_entity.id
_entity.type
_entity.pdbx_description
1 polymer ?
#
loop_
_entity_poly.entity_id
_entity_poly.type
_entity_poly.pdbx_seq_one_letter_code
_entity_poly.pdbx_strand_id
1 'polypeptide(L)'
;MQPFDYNEILDQILDKDDRYHRDAYFFIREGLDYTQHKLAKESNSSEPCHISGQELTNGLRQYAIDNYGPMSKTLLNEWGVYSTEDFGEIVFNLVENNLLAKTENDSLADFANGFDFNEAFVVPYQVSTNPCSDDKAQANLNQN
;
A
#
# COMPACT_ATOMS: atom_id res chain seq x y z
N MET A 1 5.34 -26.71 -14.77
CA MET A 1 6.03 -25.41 -14.84
C MET A 1 6.85 -25.29 -13.58
N GLN A 2 8.17 -25.14 -13.68
CA GLN A 2 9.02 -24.98 -12.49
C GLN A 2 8.76 -23.60 -11.86
N PRO A 3 8.77 -23.47 -10.52
CA PRO A 3 8.82 -22.18 -9.84
C PRO A 3 10.24 -21.62 -9.99
N PHE A 4 10.63 -21.26 -11.21
CA PHE A 4 11.95 -20.73 -11.48
C PHE A 4 11.98 -19.26 -11.03
N ASP A 5 12.85 -18.99 -10.07
CA ASP A 5 13.62 -17.75 -9.89
C ASP A 5 12.98 -16.50 -9.24
N TYR A 6 11.73 -16.46 -8.77
CA TYR A 6 11.26 -15.23 -8.09
C TYR A 6 12.08 -14.91 -6.83
N ASN A 7 12.29 -15.89 -5.96
CA ASN A 7 13.05 -15.69 -4.72
C ASN A 7 14.54 -15.47 -5.00
N GLU A 8 15.11 -16.19 -5.97
CA GLU A 8 16.54 -16.08 -6.33
C GLU A 8 16.84 -14.75 -7.04
N ILE A 9 15.96 -14.27 -7.93
CA ILE A 9 16.07 -12.91 -8.50
C ILE A 9 15.86 -11.86 -7.41
N LEU A 10 14.91 -12.07 -6.49
CA LEU A 10 14.70 -11.16 -5.37
C LEU A 10 15.94 -11.07 -4.47
N ASP A 11 16.63 -12.19 -4.23
CA ASP A 11 17.91 -12.19 -3.51
C ASP A 11 18.97 -11.34 -4.24
N GLN A 12 19.05 -11.44 -5.57
CA GLN A 12 19.96 -10.60 -6.38
C GLN A 12 19.59 -9.11 -6.39
N ILE A 13 18.30 -8.79 -6.27
CA ILE A 13 17.84 -7.40 -6.13
C ILE A 13 18.26 -6.87 -4.77
N LEU A 14 17.98 -7.62 -3.70
CA LEU A 14 18.31 -7.24 -2.33
C LEU A 14 19.83 -7.12 -2.09
N ASP A 15 20.64 -7.91 -2.81
CA ASP A 15 22.10 -7.78 -2.79
C ASP A 15 22.61 -6.47 -3.44
N LYS A 16 21.83 -5.88 -4.36
CA LYS A 16 22.17 -4.63 -5.04
C LYS A 16 21.53 -3.40 -4.41
N ASP A 17 20.34 -3.56 -3.85
CA ASP A 17 19.49 -2.51 -3.31
C ASP A 17 18.83 -2.99 -2.02
N ASP A 18 19.35 -2.51 -0.88
CA ASP A 18 18.87 -2.85 0.45
C ASP A 18 17.89 -1.80 1.02
N ARG A 19 17.45 -0.83 0.20
CA ARG A 19 16.51 0.23 0.62
C ARG A 19 15.17 -0.32 1.09
N TYR A 20 14.71 -1.41 0.47
CA TYR A 20 13.40 -2.01 0.71
C TYR A 20 13.54 -3.42 1.26
N HIS A 21 12.74 -3.75 2.28
CA HIS A 21 12.70 -5.10 2.83
C HIS A 21 12.10 -6.08 1.83
N ARG A 22 12.49 -7.37 1.91
CA ARG A 22 11.96 -8.44 1.05
C ARG A 22 10.43 -8.45 0.99
N ASP A 23 9.78 -8.22 2.13
CA ASP A 23 8.31 -8.23 2.24
C ASP A 23 7.65 -7.11 1.43
N ALA A 24 8.33 -5.98 1.18
CA ALA A 24 7.81 -4.93 0.31
C ALA A 24 7.59 -5.44 -1.13
N TYR A 25 8.52 -6.25 -1.64
CA TYR A 25 8.43 -6.83 -2.98
C TYR A 25 7.28 -7.84 -3.09
N PHE A 26 7.07 -8.65 -2.05
CA PHE A 26 5.91 -9.53 -1.97
C PHE A 26 4.61 -8.74 -1.90
N PHE A 27 4.56 -7.68 -1.09
CA PHE A 27 3.40 -6.80 -0.99
C PHE A 27 3.02 -6.20 -2.35
N ILE A 28 3.99 -5.69 -3.11
CA ILE A 28 3.76 -5.13 -4.44
C ILE A 28 3.21 -6.19 -5.40
N ARG A 29 3.79 -7.39 -5.40
CA ARG A 29 3.33 -8.49 -6.25
C ARG A 29 1.88 -8.86 -5.96
N GLU A 30 1.56 -9.12 -4.70
CA GLU A 30 0.20 -9.50 -4.28
C GLU A 30 -0.80 -8.37 -4.49
N GLY A 31 -0.38 -7.12 -4.28
CA GLY A 31 -1.20 -5.95 -4.55
C GLY A 31 -1.46 -5.71 -6.04
N LEU A 32 -0.50 -6.03 -6.90
CA LEU A 32 -0.67 -6.00 -8.36
C LEU A 32 -1.68 -7.06 -8.80
N ASP A 33 -1.57 -8.29 -8.28
CA ASP A 33 -2.54 -9.36 -8.52
C ASP A 33 -3.94 -8.95 -8.03
N TYR A 34 -4.05 -8.38 -6.83
CA TYR A 34 -5.31 -7.86 -6.31
C TYR A 34 -5.93 -6.80 -7.23
N THR A 35 -5.11 -5.86 -7.72
CA THR A 35 -5.57 -4.78 -8.60
C THR A 35 -6.05 -5.31 -9.95
N GLN A 36 -5.32 -6.27 -10.54
CA GLN A 36 -5.74 -6.94 -11.79
C GLN A 36 -7.09 -7.63 -11.62
N HIS A 37 -7.25 -8.41 -10.55
CA HIS A 37 -8.51 -9.12 -10.28
C HIS A 37 -9.68 -8.16 -10.07
N LYS A 38 -9.42 -7.03 -9.37
CA LYS A 38 -10.43 -6.01 -9.15
C LYS A 38 -10.86 -5.34 -10.46
N LEU A 39 -9.92 -4.91 -11.29
CA LEU A 39 -10.22 -4.26 -12.58
C LEU A 39 -10.88 -5.21 -13.58
N ALA A 40 -10.47 -6.48 -13.64
CA ALA A 40 -11.11 -7.49 -14.48
C ALA A 40 -12.60 -7.69 -14.09
N LYS A 41 -12.88 -7.68 -12.79
CA LYS A 41 -14.25 -7.80 -12.27
C LYS A 41 -15.09 -6.56 -12.59
N GLU A 42 -14.52 -5.36 -12.51
CA GLU A 42 -15.23 -4.10 -12.80
C GLU A 42 -15.51 -3.92 -14.30
N SER A 43 -14.57 -4.32 -15.17
CA SER A 43 -14.67 -4.19 -16.62
C SER A 43 -15.48 -5.30 -17.32
N ASN A 44 -16.02 -6.28 -16.56
CA ASN A 44 -16.68 -7.50 -17.09
C ASN A 44 -15.87 -8.19 -18.21
N SER A 45 -14.54 -8.02 -18.20
CA SER A 45 -13.63 -8.48 -19.24
C SER A 45 -12.67 -9.48 -18.63
N SER A 46 -12.44 -10.60 -19.32
CA SER A 46 -11.51 -11.65 -18.88
C SER A 46 -10.08 -11.44 -19.38
N GLU A 47 -9.83 -10.35 -20.09
CA GLU A 47 -8.53 -10.03 -20.66
C GLU A 47 -7.63 -9.34 -19.62
N PRO A 48 -6.32 -9.62 -19.62
CA PRO A 48 -5.36 -8.90 -18.78
C PRO A 48 -5.42 -7.40 -19.09
N CYS A 49 -5.95 -6.61 -18.17
CA CYS A 49 -6.02 -5.16 -18.33
C CYS A 49 -4.64 -4.57 -18.00
N HIS A 50 -4.18 -3.65 -18.84
CA HIS A 50 -3.02 -2.83 -18.50
C HIS A 50 -3.39 -1.97 -17.28
N ILE A 51 -2.51 -1.95 -16.28
CA ILE A 51 -2.70 -1.17 -15.05
C ILE A 51 -1.74 0.00 -15.12
N SER A 52 -2.27 1.22 -15.06
CA SER A 52 -1.48 2.43 -14.91
C SER A 52 -0.89 2.55 -13.50
N GLY A 53 0.20 3.31 -13.33
CA GLY A 53 0.80 3.55 -12.00
C GLY A 53 -0.19 4.10 -10.97
N GLN A 54 -1.14 4.95 -11.39
CA GLN A 54 -2.19 5.49 -10.53
C GLN A 54 -3.21 4.44 -10.10
N GLU A 55 -3.62 3.55 -11.01
CA GLU A 55 -4.52 2.44 -10.69
C GLU A 55 -3.85 1.45 -9.74
N LEU A 56 -2.56 1.14 -9.97
CA LEU A 56 -1.78 0.29 -9.09
C LEU A 56 -1.65 0.92 -7.70
N THR A 57 -1.34 2.21 -7.62
CA THR A 57 -1.20 2.93 -6.34
C THR A 57 -2.51 2.90 -5.54
N ASN A 58 -3.65 3.13 -6.20
CA ASN A 58 -4.96 3.05 -5.56
C ASN A 58 -5.33 1.61 -5.17
N GLY A 59 -4.96 0.64 -6.00
CA GLY A 59 -5.13 -0.78 -5.71
C GLY A 59 -4.33 -1.25 -4.51
N LEU A 60 -3.06 -0.85 -4.42
CA LEU A 60 -2.17 -1.10 -3.28
C LEU A 60 -2.69 -0.48 -1.99
N ARG A 61 -3.23 0.75 -2.06
CA ARG A 61 -3.89 1.38 -0.92
C ARG A 61 -5.03 0.53 -0.40
N GLN A 62 -5.92 0.08 -1.28
CA GLN A 62 -7.07 -0.73 -0.89
C GLN A 62 -6.62 -2.10 -0.36
N TYR A 63 -5.67 -2.73 -1.04
CA TYR A 63 -5.09 -4.00 -0.60
C TYR A 63 -4.49 -3.90 0.80
N ALA A 64 -3.75 -2.83 1.09
CA ALA A 64 -3.20 -2.60 2.42
C ALA A 64 -4.30 -2.45 3.48
N ILE A 65 -5.34 -1.65 3.21
CA ILE A 65 -6.47 -1.46 4.12
C ILE A 65 -7.21 -2.79 4.37
N ASP A 66 -7.46 -3.56 3.31
CA ASP A 66 -8.21 -4.82 3.39
C ASP A 66 -7.45 -5.89 4.20
N ASN A 67 -6.11 -5.94 4.10
CA ASN A 67 -5.29 -6.97 4.75
C ASN A 67 -4.75 -6.55 6.13
N TYR A 68 -4.38 -5.28 6.31
CA TYR A 68 -3.67 -4.80 7.50
C TYR A 68 -4.40 -3.66 8.23
N GLY A 69 -5.34 -2.99 7.57
CA GLY A 69 -6.15 -1.91 8.15
C GLY A 69 -5.29 -0.81 8.78
N PRO A 70 -5.44 -0.50 10.08
CA PRO A 70 -4.70 0.58 10.74
C PRO A 70 -3.19 0.30 10.87
N MET A 71 -2.75 -0.95 10.72
CA MET A 71 -1.33 -1.33 10.80
C MET A 71 -0.58 -1.14 9.47
N SER A 72 -1.30 -0.83 8.38
CA SER A 72 -0.73 -0.68 7.04
C SER A 72 0.46 0.26 7.02
N LYS A 73 0.32 1.46 7.61
CA LYS A 73 1.41 2.45 7.67
C LYS A 73 2.64 1.91 8.40
N THR A 74 2.45 1.25 9.54
CA THR A 74 3.55 0.73 10.36
C THR A 74 4.32 -0.34 9.60
N LEU A 75 3.63 -1.28 8.94
CA LEU A 75 4.26 -2.35 8.17
C LEU A 75 5.01 -1.80 6.94
N LEU A 76 4.38 -0.89 6.19
CA LEU A 76 5.02 -0.27 5.03
C LEU A 76 6.30 0.48 5.45
N ASN A 77 6.24 1.27 6.51
CA ASN A 77 7.39 1.99 7.04
C ASN A 77 8.52 1.04 7.49
N GLU A 78 8.17 -0.07 8.17
CA GLU A 78 9.14 -1.08 8.58
C GLU A 78 9.84 -1.72 7.38
N TRP A 79 9.14 -1.84 6.26
CA TRP A 79 9.70 -2.35 5.01
C TRP A 79 10.45 -1.31 4.17
N GLY A 80 10.63 -0.09 4.70
CA GLY A 80 11.33 1.00 4.02
C GLY A 80 10.46 1.81 3.05
N VAL A 81 9.14 1.62 3.06
CA VAL A 81 8.19 2.29 2.18
C VAL A 81 7.50 3.41 2.93
N TYR A 82 7.74 4.65 2.53
CA TYR A 82 7.24 5.86 3.21
C TYR A 82 6.27 6.68 2.35
N SER A 83 6.33 6.52 1.03
CA SER A 83 5.46 7.24 0.10
C SER A 83 5.00 6.37 -1.07
N THR A 84 4.16 6.95 -1.93
CA THR A 84 3.74 6.26 -3.16
C THR A 84 4.85 6.18 -4.19
N GLU A 85 5.82 7.09 -4.16
CA GLU A 85 7.00 7.02 -5.03
C GLU A 85 7.82 5.74 -4.78
N ASP A 86 7.91 5.31 -3.51
CA ASP A 86 8.61 4.07 -3.14
C ASP A 86 7.96 2.83 -3.77
N PHE A 87 6.64 2.82 -3.95
CA PHE A 87 5.98 1.74 -4.69
C PHE A 87 6.46 1.69 -6.14
N GLY A 88 6.64 2.86 -6.76
CA GLY A 88 7.18 2.98 -8.11
C GLY A 88 8.60 2.43 -8.19
N GLU A 89 9.48 2.83 -7.27
CA GLU A 89 10.86 2.33 -7.20
C GLU A 89 10.90 0.79 -7.09
N ILE A 90 10.07 0.19 -6.22
CA ILE A 90 10.00 -1.27 -6.08
C ILE A 90 9.50 -1.93 -7.37
N VAL A 91 8.45 -1.39 -8.00
CA VAL A 91 7.93 -1.90 -9.27
C VAL A 91 8.98 -1.83 -10.37
N PHE A 92 9.72 -0.72 -10.46
CA PHE A 92 10.79 -0.55 -11.44
C PHE A 92 11.96 -1.51 -11.18
N ASN A 93 12.35 -1.72 -9.91
CA ASN A 93 13.34 -2.74 -9.53
C ASN A 93 12.93 -4.14 -10.03
N LEU A 94 11.64 -4.49 -9.92
CA LEU A 94 11.11 -5.77 -10.43
C LEU A 94 11.10 -5.83 -11.96
N VAL A 95 10.77 -4.73 -12.63
CA VAL A 95 10.78 -4.62 -14.11
C VAL A 95 12.19 -4.77 -14.67
N GLU A 96 13.18 -4.09 -14.08
CA GLU A 96 14.58 -4.14 -14.53
C GLU A 96 15.18 -5.55 -14.45
N ASN A 97 14.67 -6.38 -13.53
CA ASN A 97 15.09 -7.77 -13.36
C ASN A 97 14.16 -8.77 -14.06
N ASN A 98 13.31 -8.32 -14.99
CA ASN A 98 12.38 -9.13 -15.79
C ASN A 98 11.35 -9.93 -14.98
N LEU A 99 11.05 -9.51 -13.75
CA LEU A 99 9.98 -10.12 -12.93
C LEU A 99 8.59 -9.57 -13.27
N LEU A 100 8.53 -8.35 -13.80
CA LEU A 100 7.31 -7.70 -14.28
C LEU A 100 7.49 -7.18 -15.70
N ALA A 101 6.40 -7.21 -16.48
CA ALA A 101 6.38 -6.61 -17.80
C ALA A 101 6.13 -5.10 -17.68
N LYS A 102 6.98 -4.30 -18.32
CA LYS A 102 6.78 -2.85 -18.46
C LYS A 102 5.91 -2.55 -19.67
N THR A 103 5.17 -1.46 -19.62
CA THR A 103 4.68 -0.78 -20.84
C THR A 103 5.49 0.46 -21.16
N GLU A 104 5.45 0.89 -22.42
CA GLU A 104 6.27 2.02 -22.91
C GLU A 104 5.91 3.34 -22.23
N ASN A 105 4.70 3.45 -21.67
CA ASN A 105 4.22 4.66 -21.02
C ASN A 105 4.49 4.70 -19.50
N ASP A 106 4.93 3.60 -18.89
CA ASP A 106 5.14 3.56 -17.44
C ASP A 106 6.35 4.40 -17.04
N SER A 107 6.12 5.34 -16.12
CA SER A 107 7.13 6.21 -15.55
C SER A 107 7.04 6.23 -14.02
N LEU A 108 8.16 6.49 -13.34
CA LEU A 108 8.15 6.71 -11.89
C LEU A 108 7.26 7.91 -11.50
N ALA A 109 7.07 8.87 -12.41
CA ALA A 109 6.21 10.02 -12.19
C ALA A 109 4.73 9.65 -12.03
N ASP A 110 4.30 8.49 -12.55
CA ASP A 110 2.93 8.00 -12.38
C ASP A 110 2.61 7.58 -10.93
N PHE A 111 3.66 7.37 -10.12
CA PHE A 111 3.57 7.05 -8.70
C PHE A 111 3.76 8.28 -7.80
N ALA A 112 4.12 9.43 -8.37
CA ALA A 112 4.31 10.66 -7.62
C ALA A 112 2.95 11.27 -7.22
N ASN A 113 2.89 11.81 -6.00
CA ASN A 113 1.68 12.46 -5.45
C ASN A 113 0.42 11.57 -5.43
N GLY A 114 0.56 10.26 -5.16
CA GLY A 114 -0.58 9.34 -5.13
C GLY A 114 -1.52 9.60 -3.95
N PHE A 115 -1.06 9.37 -2.73
CA PHE A 115 -1.80 9.67 -1.50
C PHE A 115 -0.86 9.76 -0.29
N ASP A 116 -1.29 10.44 0.77
CA ASP A 116 -0.56 10.48 2.04
C ASP A 116 -0.91 9.27 2.92
N PHE A 117 0.10 8.61 3.49
CA PHE A 117 -0.07 7.40 4.29
C PHE A 117 -0.82 7.66 5.60
N ASN A 118 -0.72 8.85 6.20
CA ASN A 118 -1.52 9.20 7.37
C ASN A 118 -2.99 9.36 6.98
N GLU A 119 -3.26 10.08 5.90
CA GLU A 119 -4.63 10.27 5.41
C GLU A 119 -5.28 8.94 5.03
N ALA A 120 -4.54 8.02 4.42
CA ALA A 120 -5.07 6.74 3.99
C ALA A 120 -5.21 5.71 5.12
N PHE A 121 -4.25 5.62 6.04
CA PHE A 121 -4.15 4.51 6.99
C PHE A 121 -4.35 4.89 8.46
N VAL A 122 -4.29 6.18 8.81
CA VAL A 122 -4.38 6.64 10.21
C VAL A 122 -5.68 7.38 10.45
N VAL A 123 -5.97 8.42 9.66
CA VAL A 123 -7.15 9.28 9.82
C VAL A 123 -8.48 8.49 9.87
N PRO A 124 -8.71 7.47 9.03
CA PRO A 124 -9.97 6.72 9.05
C PRO A 124 -10.21 5.93 10.35
N TYR A 125 -9.16 5.68 11.13
CA TYR A 125 -9.22 4.90 12.38
C TYR A 125 -9.06 5.76 13.64
N GLN A 126 -8.86 7.08 13.50
CA GLN A 126 -8.84 7.97 14.64
C GLN A 126 -10.26 8.13 15.19
N VAL A 127 -10.47 7.64 16.41
CA VAL A 127 -11.69 7.95 17.15
C VAL A 127 -11.70 9.44 17.47
N SER A 128 -12.80 10.12 17.12
CA SER A 128 -13.05 11.47 17.60
C SER A 128 -13.20 11.39 19.11
N THR A 129 -12.17 11.78 19.86
CA THR A 129 -12.33 11.95 21.30
C THR A 129 -13.23 13.16 21.52
N ASN A 130 -14.55 12.96 21.48
CA ASN A 130 -15.42 13.86 22.21
C ASN A 130 -15.06 13.66 23.68
N PRO A 131 -14.50 14.66 24.37
CA PRO A 131 -14.36 14.55 25.81
C PRO A 131 -15.75 14.24 26.36
N CYS A 132 -15.83 13.19 27.17
CA CYS A 132 -17.04 12.88 27.91
C CYS A 132 -17.36 14.12 28.75
N SER A 133 -18.36 14.90 28.31
CA SER A 133 -18.88 16.01 29.08
C SER A 133 -19.66 15.43 30.26
N ASP A 134 -18.94 15.03 31.32
CA ASP A 134 -19.53 14.81 32.63
C ASP A 134 -19.93 16.17 33.23
N ASP A 135 -21.07 16.68 32.76
CA ASP A 135 -21.65 17.95 33.21
C ASP A 135 -22.51 17.71 34.47
N LYS A 136 -21.94 18.11 35.61
CA LYS A 136 -22.59 18.61 36.85
C LYS A 136 -23.23 17.63 37.84
N ALA A 137 -22.38 17.06 38.69
CA ALA A 137 -22.73 16.89 40.10
C ALA A 137 -22.72 18.28 40.78
N GLN A 138 -23.82 19.03 40.65
CA GLN A 138 -24.08 20.17 41.53
C GLN A 138 -24.36 19.67 42.94
N ALA A 139 -23.29 19.61 43.74
CA ALA A 139 -23.37 19.58 45.19
C ALA A 139 -24.05 20.88 45.68
N ASN A 140 -25.37 20.85 45.82
CA ASN A 140 -26.07 21.78 46.71
C ASN A 140 -26.16 21.12 48.09
N LEU A 141 -25.03 21.14 48.79
CA LEU A 141 -24.97 21.02 50.25
C LEU A 141 -25.07 22.45 50.81
N ASN A 142 -26.29 22.96 50.98
CA ASN A 142 -26.53 24.10 51.86
C ASN A 142 -27.41 23.63 53.01
N GLN A 143 -26.73 23.38 54.12
CA GLN A 143 -27.27 23.22 55.45
C GLN A 143 -27.79 24.56 55.99
N ASN A 144 -28.82 24.46 56.84
CA ASN A 144 -29.41 25.45 57.75
C ASN A 144 -30.28 26.57 57.18
#